data_AF-A0A067CH54-F1
#
_entry.id   AF-A0A067CH54-F1
#
_cell.length_a   1.000
_cell.length_b   1.000
_cell.length_c   1.000
_cell.angle_alpha   90.00
_cell.angle_beta   90.00
_cell.angle_gamma   90.00
#
_symmetry.space_group_name_H-M   'P 1'
#
loop_
_entity.id
_entity.type
_entity.pdbx_description
1 polymer ?
#
loop_
_entity_poly.entity_id
_entity_poly.type
_entity_poly.pdbx_seq_one_letter_code
_entity_poly.pdbx_strand_id
1 'polypeptide(L)'
;MRTTSPVTRVLYRELLRSAKLLDKHAAVKALMCPSEVADSAICHKAVMGLHQHQLCYWPYESAKQRMRALFRTSPASSEALDAAFRGLRYLNAKLHLAQEYDLLHVESDELPSRPPRITTTIRRGVFLIAHPLTVRPFEQSVVLLTRHDTKGTKGVIVNDEGDAKQSSLHSYPVESALQAAFPSHPLLYGGPVATNSIQFLHPHAELGGSLVTPDEVDTPVFIQHDLSVLVKPAHANIDRSKVTFVHGHASWVPKQLQRELDAGGWLMVEAPLALVLNPPAKNLWVHMLQELGDEHAAMSRIPKSVDFYVPPEVETI
;
A
#
# COMPACT_ATOMS: atom_id res chain seq x y z
N MET A 1 42.56 -12.92 -22.20
CA MET A 1 41.51 -11.89 -22.09
C MET A 1 40.48 -12.13 -23.19
N ARG A 2 39.29 -12.67 -22.88
CA ARG A 2 38.24 -12.88 -23.91
C ARG A 2 37.45 -11.59 -24.08
N THR A 3 37.57 -10.95 -25.24
CA THR A 3 36.81 -9.75 -25.60
C THR A 3 35.34 -10.12 -25.81
N THR A 4 34.52 -9.99 -24.78
CA THR A 4 33.05 -10.12 -24.87
C THR A 4 32.52 -9.11 -25.88
N SER A 5 31.75 -9.54 -26.88
CA SER A 5 31.15 -8.63 -27.87
C SER A 5 30.26 -7.57 -27.18
N PRO A 6 30.18 -6.33 -27.72
CA PRO A 6 29.34 -5.28 -27.16
C PRO A 6 27.87 -5.70 -27.04
N VAL A 7 27.37 -6.47 -28.01
CA VAL A 7 26.02 -7.06 -28.02
C VAL A 7 25.81 -7.99 -26.83
N THR A 8 26.78 -8.87 -26.55
CA THR A 8 26.72 -9.78 -25.40
C THR A 8 26.65 -9.03 -24.05
N ARG A 9 27.33 -7.89 -23.94
CA ARG A 9 27.28 -7.06 -22.71
C ARG A 9 25.92 -6.39 -22.50
N VAL A 10 25.29 -5.91 -23.57
CA VAL A 10 23.95 -5.30 -23.50
C VAL A 10 22.91 -6.33 -23.09
N LEU A 11 22.92 -7.51 -23.73
CA LEU A 11 22.00 -8.60 -23.40
C LEU A 11 22.17 -9.06 -21.96
N TYR A 12 23.41 -9.19 -21.49
CA TYR A 12 23.69 -9.55 -20.12
C TYR A 12 23.15 -8.51 -19.11
N ARG A 13 23.23 -7.21 -19.42
CA ARG A 13 22.68 -6.15 -18.57
C ARG A 13 21.16 -6.21 -18.49
N GLU A 14 20.48 -6.41 -19.61
CA GLU A 14 19.02 -6.52 -19.63
C GLU A 14 18.55 -7.80 -18.92
N LEU A 15 19.22 -8.92 -19.15
CA LEU A 15 18.96 -10.16 -18.43
C LEU A 15 19.10 -9.99 -16.92
N LEU A 16 20.15 -9.32 -16.45
CA LEU A 16 20.32 -9.01 -15.02
C LEU A 16 19.26 -8.05 -14.48
N ARG A 17 18.78 -7.12 -15.31
CA ARG A 17 17.72 -6.18 -14.94
C ARG A 17 16.40 -6.92 -14.73
N SER A 18 16.00 -7.75 -15.69
CA SER A 18 14.80 -8.60 -15.59
C SER A 18 14.91 -9.59 -14.42
N ALA A 19 16.09 -10.18 -14.19
CA ALA A 19 16.34 -11.05 -13.03
C ALA A 19 16.18 -10.34 -11.68
N LYS A 20 16.61 -9.07 -11.60
CA LYS A 20 16.45 -8.26 -10.39
C LYS A 20 14.99 -7.95 -10.11
N LEU A 21 14.18 -7.72 -11.15
CA LEU A 21 12.74 -7.53 -11.02
C LEU A 21 12.07 -8.82 -10.53
N LEU A 22 12.40 -9.97 -11.12
CA LEU A 22 11.94 -11.26 -10.64
C LEU A 22 12.29 -11.48 -9.15
N ASP A 23 13.52 -11.17 -8.75
CA ASP A 23 13.95 -11.31 -7.36
C ASP A 23 13.17 -10.44 -6.36
N LYS A 24 12.64 -9.30 -6.81
CA LYS A 24 11.84 -8.40 -5.97
C LYS A 24 10.38 -8.84 -5.84
N HIS A 25 9.84 -9.64 -6.75
CA HIS A 25 8.42 -9.95 -6.79
C HIS A 25 8.16 -11.46 -6.87
N ALA A 26 7.80 -12.07 -5.73
CA ALA A 26 7.54 -13.51 -5.64
C ALA A 26 6.40 -13.99 -6.56
N ALA A 27 5.36 -13.15 -6.76
CA ALA A 27 4.27 -13.43 -7.69
C ALA A 27 4.75 -13.56 -9.14
N VAL A 28 5.74 -12.74 -9.54
CA VAL A 28 6.32 -12.79 -10.89
C VAL A 28 7.20 -14.04 -11.06
N LYS A 29 7.89 -14.47 -10.00
CA LYS A 29 8.60 -15.77 -10.00
C LYS A 29 7.65 -16.94 -10.20
N ALA A 30 6.43 -16.87 -9.68
CA ALA A 30 5.43 -17.92 -9.81
C ALA A 30 4.90 -18.08 -11.26
N LEU A 31 5.06 -17.08 -12.12
CA LEU A 31 4.68 -17.16 -13.54
C LEU A 31 5.65 -18.00 -14.40
N MET A 32 6.77 -18.43 -13.81
CA MET A 32 7.82 -19.16 -14.51
C MET A 32 7.43 -20.63 -14.65
N CYS A 33 7.29 -21.12 -15.90
CA CYS A 33 6.97 -22.51 -16.19
C CYS A 33 8.02 -23.14 -17.13
N PRO A 34 8.70 -24.24 -16.74
CA PRO A 34 9.72 -24.89 -17.57
C PRO A 34 9.19 -25.49 -18.87
N SER A 35 7.90 -25.87 -18.94
CA SER A 35 7.30 -26.53 -20.11
C SER A 35 7.12 -25.60 -21.32
N GLU A 36 7.27 -24.29 -21.14
CA GLU A 36 7.09 -23.29 -22.20
C GLU A 36 8.40 -22.94 -22.94
N VAL A 37 9.54 -23.50 -22.52
CA VAL A 37 10.84 -23.22 -23.11
C VAL A 37 11.11 -24.18 -24.27
N ALA A 38 11.01 -23.67 -25.50
CA ALA A 38 11.28 -24.43 -26.73
C ALA A 38 12.69 -25.08 -26.78
N ASP A 39 12.80 -26.15 -27.59
CA ASP A 39 13.83 -27.21 -27.80
C ASP A 39 15.35 -26.87 -27.79
N SER A 40 15.77 -25.69 -27.35
CA SER A 40 17.19 -25.40 -27.13
C SER A 40 17.67 -26.02 -25.82
N ALA A 41 18.56 -27.02 -25.91
CA ALA A 41 19.13 -27.72 -24.76
C ALA A 41 19.81 -26.78 -23.75
N ILE A 42 20.33 -25.63 -24.18
CA ILE A 42 20.97 -24.64 -23.30
C ILE A 42 19.94 -23.77 -22.58
N CYS A 43 18.90 -23.30 -23.27
CA CYS A 43 17.78 -22.59 -22.64
C CYS A 43 17.07 -23.51 -21.64
N HIS A 44 16.77 -24.73 -22.08
CA HIS A 44 16.17 -25.75 -21.24
C HIS A 44 17.07 -26.02 -20.03
N LYS A 45 18.39 -26.19 -20.17
CA LYS A 45 19.31 -26.32 -19.03
C LYS A 45 19.37 -25.09 -18.13
N ALA A 46 19.31 -23.88 -18.69
CA ALA A 46 19.31 -22.66 -17.90
C ALA A 46 18.03 -22.53 -17.06
N VAL A 47 16.87 -22.78 -17.67
CA VAL A 47 15.54 -22.73 -17.01
C VAL A 47 15.32 -23.93 -16.08
N MET A 48 15.66 -25.14 -16.49
CA MET A 48 15.62 -26.35 -15.63
C MET A 48 16.62 -26.27 -14.49
N GLY A 49 17.78 -25.65 -14.73
CA GLY A 49 18.68 -25.28 -13.67
C GLY A 49 17.98 -24.34 -12.70
N LEU A 50 17.37 -23.25 -13.19
CA LEU A 50 16.66 -22.26 -12.37
C LEU A 50 15.49 -22.87 -11.57
N HIS A 51 15.05 -24.08 -11.89
CA HIS A 51 13.96 -24.78 -11.21
C HIS A 51 14.40 -26.00 -10.39
N GLN A 52 15.69 -26.35 -10.33
CA GLN A 52 16.17 -27.61 -9.70
C GLN A 52 15.32 -28.86 -10.08
N HIS A 53 14.77 -28.90 -11.29
CA HIS A 53 13.88 -29.96 -11.79
C HIS A 53 12.54 -30.13 -11.04
N GLN A 54 12.10 -29.12 -10.26
CA GLN A 54 10.81 -29.12 -9.57
C GLN A 54 9.71 -28.41 -10.39
N LEU A 55 8.50 -28.95 -10.32
CA LEU A 55 7.38 -28.59 -11.19
C LEU A 55 6.73 -27.23 -10.92
N CYS A 56 6.95 -26.56 -9.78
CA CYS A 56 6.51 -25.18 -9.53
C CYS A 56 7.15 -24.60 -8.24
N TYR A 57 7.30 -23.27 -8.22
CA TYR A 57 7.63 -22.35 -7.12
C TYR A 57 9.07 -22.31 -6.57
N TRP A 58 9.69 -21.13 -6.68
CA TRP A 58 11.09 -20.84 -6.34
C TRP A 58 11.20 -19.70 -5.30
N PRO A 59 11.06 -19.98 -4.00
CA PRO A 59 11.09 -18.93 -2.96
C PRO A 59 12.49 -18.57 -2.44
N TYR A 60 13.51 -19.43 -2.58
CA TYR A 60 14.72 -19.31 -1.73
C TYR A 60 16.04 -18.91 -2.44
N GLU A 61 16.11 -18.90 -3.78
CA GLU A 61 17.36 -18.57 -4.50
C GLU A 61 17.22 -17.31 -5.38
N SER A 62 18.28 -16.49 -5.45
CA SER A 62 18.29 -15.27 -6.27
C SER A 62 18.51 -15.59 -7.75
N ALA A 63 17.53 -15.27 -8.61
CA ALA A 63 17.61 -15.36 -10.06
C ALA A 63 18.81 -14.57 -10.59
N LYS A 64 19.07 -13.39 -10.03
CA LYS A 64 20.24 -12.56 -10.36
C LYS A 64 21.56 -13.27 -10.07
N GLN A 65 21.70 -13.90 -8.91
CA GLN A 65 22.93 -14.64 -8.57
C GLN A 65 23.15 -15.83 -9.50
N ARG A 66 22.08 -16.54 -9.84
CA ARG A 66 22.13 -17.71 -10.72
C ARG A 66 22.49 -17.34 -12.16
N MET A 67 21.93 -16.26 -12.68
CA MET A 67 22.30 -15.75 -14.01
C MET A 67 23.76 -15.28 -14.04
N ARG A 68 24.24 -14.64 -12.97
CA ARG A 68 25.68 -14.30 -12.84
C ARG A 68 26.56 -15.55 -12.88
N ALA A 69 26.16 -16.64 -12.22
CA ALA A 69 26.90 -17.89 -12.23
C ALA A 69 26.94 -18.52 -13.64
N LEU A 70 25.79 -18.66 -14.28
CA LEU A 70 25.67 -19.24 -15.64
C LEU A 70 26.51 -18.49 -16.68
N PHE A 71 26.49 -17.15 -16.65
CA PHE A 71 27.28 -16.32 -17.57
C PHE A 71 28.79 -16.35 -17.27
N ARG A 72 29.19 -16.64 -16.03
CA ARG A 72 30.62 -16.81 -15.67
C ARG A 72 31.16 -18.16 -16.13
N THR A 73 30.32 -19.20 -16.14
CA THR A 73 30.72 -20.57 -16.50
C THR A 73 30.58 -20.89 -17.99
N SER A 74 29.78 -20.13 -18.75
CA SER A 74 29.56 -20.40 -20.17
C SER A 74 30.61 -19.75 -21.07
N PRO A 75 31.29 -20.50 -21.96
CA PRO A 75 32.15 -19.90 -22.98
C PRO A 75 31.31 -19.04 -23.95
N ALA A 76 31.90 -17.95 -24.45
CA ALA A 76 31.27 -17.08 -25.45
C ALA A 76 31.17 -17.82 -26.81
N SER A 77 30.14 -18.65 -26.96
CA SER A 77 29.76 -19.31 -28.21
C SER A 77 28.49 -18.67 -28.79
N SER A 78 28.27 -18.86 -30.10
CA SER A 78 27.04 -18.41 -30.78
C SER A 78 25.77 -19.01 -30.13
N GLU A 79 25.85 -20.27 -29.70
CA GLU A 79 24.75 -20.96 -29.00
C GLU A 79 24.42 -20.36 -27.63
N ALA A 80 25.44 -19.93 -26.87
CA ALA A 80 25.22 -19.26 -25.59
C ALA A 80 24.55 -17.89 -25.77
N LEU A 81 24.81 -17.23 -26.89
CA LEU A 81 24.24 -15.95 -27.26
C LEU A 81 22.77 -16.10 -27.71
N ASP A 82 22.47 -17.10 -28.56
CA ASP A 82 21.09 -17.43 -28.93
C ASP A 82 20.25 -17.83 -27.70
N ALA A 83 20.84 -18.61 -26.78
CA ALA A 83 20.19 -18.98 -25.54
C ALA A 83 19.89 -17.77 -24.64
N ALA A 84 20.82 -16.82 -24.56
CA ALA A 84 20.63 -15.57 -23.82
C ALA A 84 19.49 -14.72 -24.41
N PHE A 85 19.40 -14.59 -25.74
CA PHE A 85 18.32 -13.88 -26.41
C PHE A 85 16.96 -14.50 -26.14
N ARG A 86 16.86 -15.83 -26.24
CA ARG A 86 15.61 -16.56 -25.97
C ARG A 86 15.20 -16.46 -24.51
N GLY A 87 16.15 -16.56 -23.58
CA GLY A 87 15.91 -16.32 -22.16
C GLY A 87 15.39 -14.92 -21.88
N LEU A 88 15.96 -13.90 -22.53
CA LEU A 88 15.52 -12.51 -22.37
C LEU A 88 14.09 -12.31 -22.90
N ARG A 89 13.78 -12.88 -24.08
CA ARG A 89 12.45 -12.81 -24.67
C ARG A 89 11.41 -13.49 -23.78
N TYR A 90 11.75 -14.65 -23.21
CA TYR A 90 10.89 -15.36 -22.26
C TYR A 90 10.65 -14.54 -20.98
N LEU A 91 11.71 -14.00 -20.38
CA LEU A 91 11.60 -13.16 -19.18
C LEU A 91 10.76 -11.89 -19.43
N ASN A 92 10.96 -11.24 -20.57
CA ASN A 92 10.20 -10.04 -20.92
C ASN A 92 8.72 -10.36 -21.18
N ALA A 93 8.40 -11.52 -21.78
CA ALA A 93 7.01 -11.96 -21.93
C ALA A 93 6.33 -12.20 -20.57
N LYS A 94 7.04 -12.80 -19.60
CA LYS A 94 6.52 -12.99 -18.25
C LYS A 94 6.38 -11.67 -17.48
N LEU A 95 7.30 -10.74 -17.65
CA LEU A 95 7.17 -9.39 -17.08
C LEU A 95 6.00 -8.61 -17.70
N HIS A 96 5.75 -8.77 -19.01
CA HIS A 96 4.59 -8.16 -19.66
C HIS A 96 3.27 -8.73 -19.13
N LEU A 97 3.16 -10.06 -19.00
CA LEU A 97 2.00 -10.68 -18.34
C LEU A 97 1.87 -10.16 -16.89
N ALA A 98 2.97 -10.08 -16.15
CA ALA A 98 2.93 -9.51 -14.81
C ALA A 98 2.45 -8.05 -14.78
N GLN A 99 2.71 -7.24 -15.81
CA GLN A 99 2.16 -5.88 -15.92
C GLN A 99 0.67 -5.89 -16.27
N GLU A 100 0.26 -6.75 -17.20
CA GLU A 100 -1.13 -6.91 -17.64
C GLU A 100 -2.05 -7.33 -16.49
N TYR A 101 -1.54 -8.17 -15.59
CA TYR A 101 -2.25 -8.64 -14.39
C TYR A 101 -1.88 -7.89 -13.11
N ASP A 102 -1.20 -6.74 -13.21
CA ASP A 102 -0.88 -5.84 -12.08
C ASP A 102 0.00 -6.45 -10.96
N LEU A 103 0.80 -7.45 -11.32
CA LEU A 103 1.72 -8.19 -10.45
C LEU A 103 3.10 -7.53 -10.29
N LEU A 104 3.37 -6.44 -11.02
CA LEU A 104 4.60 -5.64 -10.91
C LEU A 104 4.47 -4.45 -9.95
N HIS A 105 3.40 -4.40 -9.16
CA HIS A 105 3.33 -3.41 -8.10
C HIS A 105 4.56 -3.54 -7.19
N VAL A 106 5.40 -2.52 -7.28
CA VAL A 106 6.39 -2.18 -6.27
C VAL A 106 5.57 -1.84 -5.04
N GLU A 107 5.44 -2.80 -4.12
CA GLU A 107 5.33 -2.44 -2.71
C GLU A 107 6.42 -1.40 -2.51
N SER A 108 6.02 -0.15 -2.31
CA SER A 108 6.94 0.93 -1.98
C SER A 108 7.85 0.39 -0.88
N ASP A 109 9.16 0.39 -1.15
CA ASP A 109 10.27 -0.16 -0.34
C ASP A 109 10.41 0.50 1.06
N GLU A 110 9.33 1.01 1.63
CA GLU A 110 9.16 1.44 3.01
C GLU A 110 7.89 0.78 3.56
N LEU A 111 7.86 -0.56 3.63
CA LEU A 111 7.08 -1.19 4.69
C LEU A 111 7.59 -0.57 5.97
N PRO A 112 6.74 0.15 6.70
CA PRO A 112 7.24 0.96 7.76
C PRO A 112 7.75 0.06 8.88
N SER A 113 8.90 0.40 9.43
CA SER A 113 9.81 -0.41 10.27
C SER A 113 9.22 -0.97 11.57
N ARG A 114 7.91 -0.82 11.81
CA ARG A 114 7.23 -1.22 13.03
C ARG A 114 5.85 -1.82 12.71
N PRO A 115 5.59 -3.09 13.10
CA PRO A 115 4.26 -3.66 12.97
C PRO A 115 3.26 -2.87 13.83
N PRO A 116 1.96 -2.86 13.47
CA PRO A 116 0.90 -2.29 14.30
C PRO A 116 0.95 -2.86 15.72
N ARG A 117 0.79 -2.02 16.74
CA ARG A 117 0.79 -2.42 18.16
C ARG A 117 -0.40 -1.80 18.87
N ILE A 118 -1.10 -2.61 19.68
CA ILE A 118 -2.18 -2.10 20.52
C ILE A 118 -1.59 -1.14 21.56
N THR A 119 -2.28 -0.03 21.80
CA THR A 119 -1.92 0.96 22.82
C THR A 119 -3.14 1.32 23.66
N THR A 120 -2.91 1.83 24.86
CA THR A 120 -3.97 2.28 25.79
C THR A 120 -4.00 3.80 25.96
N THR A 121 -3.06 4.52 25.34
CA THR A 121 -2.93 5.97 25.51
C THR A 121 -3.56 6.72 24.34
N ILE A 122 -4.57 7.53 24.62
CA ILE A 122 -5.17 8.43 23.63
C ILE A 122 -4.20 9.59 23.37
N ARG A 123 -3.72 9.71 22.13
CA ARG A 123 -2.86 10.81 21.68
C ARG A 123 -2.94 10.98 20.17
N ARG A 124 -2.44 12.11 19.66
CA ARG A 124 -2.29 12.30 18.21
C ARG A 124 -1.34 11.24 17.61
N GLY A 125 -1.62 10.85 16.37
CA GLY A 125 -0.86 9.85 15.63
C GLY A 125 -1.20 8.40 16.00
N VAL A 126 -2.18 8.16 16.87
CA VAL A 126 -2.75 6.83 17.12
C VAL A 126 -3.91 6.59 16.15
N PHE A 127 -4.04 5.35 15.68
CA PHE A 127 -5.18 4.89 14.90
C PHE A 127 -6.26 4.31 15.79
N LEU A 128 -7.52 4.58 15.47
CA LEU A 128 -8.67 3.85 15.98
C LEU A 128 -9.17 2.92 14.88
N ILE A 129 -9.18 1.62 15.15
CA ILE A 129 -9.79 0.63 14.28
C ILE A 129 -11.19 0.37 14.84
N ALA A 130 -12.22 0.61 14.03
CA ALA A 130 -13.59 0.37 14.42
C ALA A 130 -13.83 -1.12 14.69
N HIS A 131 -14.58 -1.43 15.75
CA HIS A 131 -15.06 -2.78 15.98
C HIS A 131 -15.88 -3.26 14.76
N PRO A 132 -15.82 -4.55 14.36
CA PRO A 132 -16.55 -5.06 13.19
C PRO A 132 -18.06 -4.79 13.21
N LEU A 133 -18.64 -4.69 14.40
CA LEU A 133 -20.08 -4.41 14.61
C LEU A 133 -20.42 -2.92 14.64
N THR A 134 -19.44 -2.05 14.42
CA THR A 134 -19.68 -0.60 14.36
C THR A 134 -20.50 -0.28 13.11
N VAL A 135 -21.59 0.44 13.29
CA VAL A 135 -22.46 0.88 12.20
C VAL A 135 -21.96 2.19 11.57
N ARG A 136 -22.61 2.61 10.48
CA ARG A 136 -22.37 3.91 9.84
C ARG A 136 -22.52 5.04 10.88
N PRO A 137 -21.64 6.06 10.87
CA PRO A 137 -20.68 6.39 9.80
C PRO A 137 -19.30 5.75 9.95
N PHE A 138 -19.06 4.87 10.93
CA PHE A 138 -17.71 4.37 11.27
C PHE A 138 -17.50 2.88 10.94
N GLU A 139 -18.40 2.28 10.18
CA GLU A 139 -18.34 0.88 9.75
C GLU A 139 -17.02 0.52 9.06
N GLN A 140 -16.27 -0.42 9.64
CA GLN A 140 -14.93 -0.83 9.20
C GLN A 140 -13.99 0.35 8.92
N SER A 141 -14.13 1.43 9.68
CA SER A 141 -13.29 2.62 9.53
C SER A 141 -11.98 2.48 10.30
N VAL A 142 -10.94 3.11 9.75
CA VAL A 142 -9.67 3.38 10.40
C VAL A 142 -9.58 4.89 10.55
N VAL A 143 -9.58 5.38 11.79
CA VAL A 143 -9.51 6.80 12.11
C VAL A 143 -8.11 7.14 12.60
N LEU A 144 -7.42 8.08 11.95
CA LEU A 144 -6.21 8.68 12.48
C LEU A 144 -6.56 9.81 13.46
N LEU A 145 -6.10 9.74 14.71
CA LEU A 145 -6.24 10.83 15.67
C LEU A 145 -5.29 11.98 15.32
N THR A 146 -5.85 13.15 15.01
CA THR A 146 -5.09 14.33 14.59
C THR A 146 -4.85 15.30 15.74
N ARG A 147 -5.72 15.28 16.76
CA ARG A 147 -5.62 16.13 17.95
C ARG A 147 -6.26 15.44 19.15
N HIS A 148 -5.63 15.55 20.31
CA HIS A 148 -6.21 15.18 21.58
C HIS A 148 -5.78 16.21 22.64
N ASP A 149 -6.74 16.93 23.23
CA ASP A 149 -6.48 17.92 24.27
C ASP A 149 -7.68 18.03 25.24
N THR A 150 -7.61 18.97 26.18
CA THR A 150 -8.66 19.20 27.19
C THR A 150 -10.01 19.59 26.60
N LYS A 151 -10.05 20.05 25.33
CA LYS A 151 -11.30 20.39 24.61
C LYS A 151 -11.89 19.20 23.87
N GLY A 152 -11.19 18.06 23.80
CA GLY A 152 -11.67 16.83 23.18
C GLY A 152 -10.68 16.21 22.20
N THR A 153 -11.18 15.27 21.41
CA THR A 153 -10.39 14.54 20.40
C THR A 153 -10.91 14.85 19.01
N LYS A 154 -10.01 14.99 18.04
CA LYS A 154 -10.34 15.01 16.61
C LYS A 154 -9.58 13.93 15.88
N GLY A 155 -10.20 13.38 14.84
CA GLY A 155 -9.57 12.43 13.95
C GLY A 155 -10.18 12.47 12.56
N VAL A 156 -9.57 11.76 11.63
CA VAL A 156 -10.02 11.64 10.24
C VAL A 156 -10.05 10.17 9.86
N ILE A 157 -11.13 9.73 9.24
CA ILE A 157 -11.19 8.41 8.60
C ILE A 157 -10.25 8.45 7.38
N VAL A 158 -9.40 7.42 7.25
CA VAL A 158 -8.33 7.37 6.23
C VAL A 158 -8.49 6.22 5.23
N ASN A 159 -9.60 5.49 5.29
CA ASN A 159 -9.84 4.30 4.47
C ASN A 159 -11.26 4.22 3.89
N ASP A 160 -11.99 5.34 3.85
CA ASP A 160 -13.34 5.41 3.30
C ASP A 160 -13.38 6.36 2.10
N GLU A 161 -13.76 5.85 0.93
CA GLU A 161 -13.94 6.65 -0.29
C GLU A 161 -15.26 7.45 -0.27
N GLY A 162 -16.16 7.16 0.68
CA GLY A 162 -17.42 7.86 0.82
C GLY A 162 -18.44 7.55 -0.29
N ASP A 163 -19.36 8.49 -0.52
CA ASP A 163 -20.28 8.45 -1.67
C ASP A 163 -19.51 8.89 -2.92
N ALA A 164 -19.68 8.18 -4.04
CA ALA A 164 -19.09 8.50 -5.34
C ALA A 164 -19.37 9.95 -5.81
N LYS A 165 -20.46 10.58 -5.33
CA LYS A 165 -20.76 12.00 -5.61
C LYS A 165 -19.84 12.98 -4.87
N GLN A 166 -19.23 12.56 -3.77
CA GLN A 166 -18.40 13.37 -2.88
C GLN A 166 -16.92 12.95 -2.91
N SER A 167 -16.56 11.93 -3.66
CA SER A 167 -15.21 11.35 -3.71
C SER A 167 -14.24 12.08 -4.65
N SER A 168 -14.57 13.30 -5.08
CA SER A 168 -13.75 14.12 -5.97
C SER A 168 -13.67 15.57 -5.51
N LEU A 169 -12.49 16.19 -5.67
CA LEU A 169 -12.30 17.63 -5.45
C LEU A 169 -13.19 18.49 -6.34
N HIS A 170 -13.58 18.00 -7.52
CA HIS A 170 -14.48 18.71 -8.44
C HIS A 170 -15.90 18.89 -7.88
N SER A 171 -16.29 18.09 -6.89
CA SER A 171 -17.60 18.18 -6.22
C SER A 171 -17.67 19.33 -5.21
N TYR A 172 -16.57 20.04 -4.97
CA TYR A 172 -16.45 21.09 -3.95
C TYR A 172 -16.00 22.42 -4.56
N PRO A 173 -16.32 23.56 -3.92
CA PRO A 173 -15.91 24.88 -4.37
C PRO A 173 -14.43 25.16 -4.05
N VAL A 174 -13.54 24.46 -4.76
CA VAL A 174 -12.08 24.63 -4.64
C VAL A 174 -11.51 25.39 -5.85
N GLU A 175 -10.33 25.98 -5.70
CA GLU A 175 -9.66 26.73 -6.77
C GLU A 175 -9.38 25.84 -7.99
N SER A 176 -9.61 26.37 -9.20
CA SER A 176 -9.38 25.64 -10.45
C SER A 176 -7.92 25.21 -10.64
N ALA A 177 -6.97 25.99 -10.11
CA ALA A 177 -5.55 25.63 -10.11
C ALA A 177 -5.28 24.36 -9.28
N LEU A 178 -6.01 24.17 -8.18
CA LEU A 178 -5.89 22.97 -7.35
C LEU A 178 -6.46 21.75 -8.10
N GLN A 179 -7.63 21.90 -8.71
CA GLN A 179 -8.22 20.84 -9.54
C GLN A 179 -7.30 20.43 -10.69
N ALA A 180 -6.66 21.40 -11.34
CA ALA A 180 -5.69 21.13 -12.41
C ALA A 180 -4.40 20.45 -11.89
N ALA A 181 -3.97 20.77 -10.67
CA ALA A 181 -2.79 20.16 -10.04
C ALA A 181 -3.05 18.74 -9.52
N PHE A 182 -4.31 18.41 -9.20
CA PHE A 182 -4.74 17.13 -8.63
C PHE A 182 -5.98 16.56 -9.34
N PRO A 183 -5.92 16.34 -10.68
CA PRO A 183 -7.12 16.05 -11.49
C PRO A 183 -7.77 14.69 -11.21
N SER A 184 -6.98 13.72 -10.73
CA SER A 184 -7.44 12.34 -10.49
C SER A 184 -7.21 11.89 -9.05
N HIS A 185 -6.89 12.81 -8.14
CA HIS A 185 -6.65 12.45 -6.74
C HIS A 185 -7.96 12.10 -6.04
N PRO A 186 -8.03 10.97 -5.31
CA PRO A 186 -9.21 10.61 -4.55
C PRO A 186 -9.42 11.60 -3.39
N LEU A 187 -10.69 11.91 -3.12
CA LEU A 187 -11.10 12.64 -1.93
C LEU A 187 -11.80 11.66 -0.99
N LEU A 188 -11.19 11.39 0.16
CA LEU A 188 -11.70 10.43 1.13
C LEU A 188 -12.74 11.05 2.06
N TYR A 189 -13.69 10.26 2.52
CA TYR A 189 -14.60 10.65 3.59
C TYR A 189 -13.85 10.61 4.92
N GLY A 190 -13.62 11.77 5.53
CA GLY A 190 -12.90 11.93 6.79
C GLY A 190 -13.78 11.83 8.04
N GLY A 191 -15.11 11.93 7.89
CA GLY A 191 -16.08 11.76 8.97
C GLY A 191 -17.30 12.69 8.90
N PRO A 192 -18.24 12.55 9.84
CA PRO A 192 -19.58 13.16 9.74
C PRO A 192 -19.62 14.65 10.05
N VAL A 193 -18.56 15.22 10.63
CA VAL A 193 -18.53 16.64 11.03
C VAL A 193 -17.89 17.48 9.93
N ALA A 194 -18.52 18.60 9.59
CA ALA A 194 -18.01 19.58 8.62
C ALA A 194 -17.70 18.97 7.23
N THR A 195 -18.60 18.12 6.72
CA THR A 195 -18.45 17.41 5.43
C THR A 195 -18.24 18.32 4.21
N ASN A 196 -18.58 19.60 4.32
CA ASN A 196 -18.38 20.61 3.27
C ASN A 196 -16.95 21.20 3.24
N SER A 197 -16.11 20.85 4.22
CA SER A 197 -14.74 21.34 4.34
C SER A 197 -13.76 20.23 3.97
N ILE A 198 -12.78 20.59 3.15
CA ILE A 198 -11.67 19.72 2.74
C ILE A 198 -10.43 20.10 3.54
N GLN A 199 -9.69 19.09 3.94
CA GLN A 199 -8.36 19.18 4.53
C GLN A 199 -7.48 18.11 3.88
N PHE A 200 -6.17 18.18 4.09
CA PHE A 200 -5.25 17.19 3.52
C PHE A 200 -4.14 16.81 4.50
N LEU A 201 -3.67 15.58 4.33
CA LEU A 201 -2.54 15.00 5.05
C LEU A 201 -1.33 14.96 4.13
N HIS A 202 -0.16 15.31 4.66
CA HIS A 202 1.09 15.32 3.89
C HIS A 202 2.31 15.16 4.81
N PRO A 203 3.46 14.70 4.27
CA PRO A 203 4.71 14.61 5.02
C PRO A 203 5.60 15.86 4.93
N HIS A 204 5.24 16.81 4.06
CA HIS A 204 6.09 17.96 3.68
C HIS A 204 5.98 19.11 4.69
N ALA A 205 7.01 19.32 5.53
CA ALA A 205 6.99 20.34 6.59
C ALA A 205 6.87 21.78 6.04
N GLU A 206 7.36 22.03 4.82
CA GLU A 206 7.31 23.34 4.16
C GLU A 206 5.88 23.82 3.82
N LEU A 207 4.90 22.90 3.76
CA LEU A 207 3.48 23.25 3.56
C LEU A 207 2.80 23.72 4.87
N GLY A 208 3.50 23.60 6.00
CA GLY A 208 2.97 23.94 7.32
C GLY A 208 1.87 22.98 7.79
N GLY A 209 0.97 23.48 8.62
CA GLY A 209 -0.13 22.69 9.18
C GLY A 209 0.18 22.20 10.61
N SER A 210 -0.75 21.43 11.16
CA SER A 210 -0.62 20.87 12.51
C SER A 210 0.07 19.51 12.45
N LEU A 211 1.13 19.33 13.24
CA LEU A 211 1.83 18.05 13.35
C LEU A 211 0.90 17.00 13.97
N VAL A 212 0.67 15.90 13.24
CA VAL A 212 -0.12 14.75 13.69
C VAL A 212 0.78 13.70 14.33
N THR A 213 2.00 13.56 13.84
CA THR A 213 2.98 12.66 14.44
C THR A 213 3.33 13.07 15.88
N PRO A 214 3.62 12.09 16.74
CA PRO A 214 4.38 12.31 17.98
C PRO A 214 5.79 12.77 17.65
N ASP A 215 6.46 13.39 18.63
CA ASP A 215 7.73 14.09 18.43
C ASP A 215 8.93 13.14 18.11
N GLU A 216 8.74 11.82 18.21
CA GLU A 216 9.78 10.78 18.04
C GLU A 216 9.48 9.76 16.91
N VAL A 217 9.02 10.20 15.72
CA VAL A 217 8.68 9.29 14.60
C VAL A 217 9.44 9.64 13.32
N ASP A 218 9.87 8.60 12.59
CA ASP A 218 10.71 8.68 11.38
C ASP A 218 10.10 9.49 10.23
N THR A 219 8.77 9.44 10.05
CA THR A 219 8.07 10.15 8.97
C THR A 219 7.03 11.11 9.56
N PRO A 220 7.30 12.43 9.60
CA PRO A 220 6.32 13.38 10.10
C PRO A 220 5.11 13.43 9.17
N VAL A 221 3.92 13.57 9.75
CA VAL A 221 2.68 13.78 9.01
C VAL A 221 1.98 14.99 9.60
N PHE A 222 1.56 15.87 8.71
CA PHE A 222 0.87 17.11 9.04
C PHE A 222 -0.54 17.06 8.48
N ILE A 223 -1.46 17.76 9.15
CA ILE A 223 -2.80 18.03 8.64
C ILE A 223 -2.95 19.53 8.39
N GLN A 224 -3.43 19.88 7.20
CA GLN A 224 -3.59 21.26 6.74
C GLN A 224 -4.98 21.49 6.18
N HIS A 225 -5.53 22.68 6.45
CA HIS A 225 -6.87 23.10 6.04
C HIS A 225 -6.81 24.15 4.92
N ASP A 226 -5.73 24.92 4.83
CA ASP A 226 -5.53 25.88 3.76
C ASP A 226 -5.03 25.18 2.49
N LEU A 227 -5.95 24.92 1.55
CA LEU A 227 -5.63 24.27 0.28
C LEU A 227 -4.78 25.14 -0.65
N SER A 228 -4.80 26.46 -0.49
CA SER A 228 -4.09 27.40 -1.37
C SER A 228 -2.57 27.21 -1.31
N VAL A 229 -2.05 26.60 -0.24
CA VAL A 229 -0.61 26.32 -0.11
C VAL A 229 -0.12 25.34 -1.18
N LEU A 230 -0.96 24.41 -1.66
CA LEU A 230 -0.57 23.39 -2.63
C LEU A 230 -0.37 23.95 -4.05
N VAL A 231 -0.91 25.13 -4.34
CA VAL A 231 -0.81 25.78 -5.67
C VAL A 231 0.25 26.88 -5.71
N LYS A 232 0.90 27.18 -4.58
CA LYS A 232 1.96 28.21 -4.54
C LYS A 232 3.18 27.75 -5.36
N PRO A 233 3.79 28.63 -6.16
CA PRO A 233 4.97 28.28 -6.95
C PRO A 233 6.14 27.71 -6.13
N ALA A 234 6.29 28.16 -4.88
CA ALA A 234 7.31 27.67 -3.95
C ALA A 234 7.20 26.15 -3.66
N HIS A 235 6.02 25.56 -3.87
CA HIS A 235 5.75 24.16 -3.59
C HIS A 235 5.53 23.34 -4.87
N ALA A 236 5.97 23.82 -6.04
CA ALA A 236 5.79 23.13 -7.31
C ALA A 236 6.41 21.72 -7.35
N ASN A 237 7.48 21.51 -6.57
CA ASN A 237 8.29 20.29 -6.51
C ASN A 237 7.84 19.28 -5.45
N ILE A 238 6.77 19.55 -4.68
CA ILE A 238 6.29 18.60 -3.68
C ILE A 238 5.87 17.30 -4.36
N ASP A 239 6.10 16.19 -3.67
CA ASP A 239 5.59 14.89 -4.11
C ASP A 239 4.08 14.84 -3.86
N ARG A 240 3.31 15.11 -4.92
CA ARG A 240 1.85 15.11 -4.94
C ARG A 240 1.26 13.72 -4.68
N SER A 241 2.02 12.64 -4.89
CA SER A 241 1.55 11.28 -4.59
C SER A 241 1.42 11.02 -3.09
N LYS A 242 2.11 11.81 -2.26
CA LYS A 242 2.07 11.73 -0.79
C LYS A 242 1.10 12.74 -0.16
N VAL A 243 0.09 13.18 -0.91
CA VAL A 243 -0.97 14.08 -0.43
C VAL A 243 -2.30 13.34 -0.43
N THR A 244 -2.91 13.21 0.75
CA THR A 244 -4.21 12.55 0.93
C THR A 244 -5.25 13.60 1.27
N PHE A 245 -6.24 13.81 0.39
CA PHE A 245 -7.35 14.70 0.66
C PHE A 245 -8.47 13.98 1.40
N VAL A 246 -9.05 14.67 2.39
CA VAL A 246 -10.19 14.19 3.16
C VAL A 246 -11.23 15.31 3.30
N HIS A 247 -12.51 14.98 3.19
CA HIS A 247 -13.60 15.89 3.49
C HIS A 247 -14.31 15.50 4.80
N GLY A 248 -14.58 16.49 5.64
CA GLY A 248 -15.10 16.25 6.99
C GLY A 248 -14.09 15.60 7.94
N HIS A 249 -14.52 15.40 9.18
CA HIS A 249 -13.73 14.78 10.25
C HIS A 249 -14.61 14.11 11.30
N ALA A 250 -13.99 13.31 12.15
CA ALA A 250 -14.56 12.81 13.39
C ALA A 250 -14.15 13.72 14.56
N SER A 251 -15.08 13.97 15.47
CA SER A 251 -14.81 14.77 16.66
C SER A 251 -15.53 14.16 17.85
N TRP A 252 -14.81 14.08 18.97
CA TRP A 252 -15.32 13.62 20.25
C TRP A 252 -15.24 14.75 21.26
N VAL A 253 -16.33 14.97 21.98
CA VAL A 253 -16.30 15.89 23.13
C VAL A 253 -15.46 15.27 24.26
N PRO A 254 -15.01 16.06 25.26
CA PRO A 254 -14.21 15.54 26.36
C PRO A 254 -14.83 14.29 27.01
N LYS A 255 -14.00 13.27 27.23
CA LYS A 255 -14.37 11.95 27.80
C LYS A 255 -15.25 11.05 26.92
N GLN A 256 -15.78 11.52 25.79
CA GLN A 256 -16.62 10.68 24.93
C GLN A 256 -15.83 9.52 24.34
N LEU A 257 -14.66 9.78 23.76
CA LEU A 257 -13.82 8.73 23.18
C LEU A 257 -13.43 7.67 24.23
N GLN A 258 -13.14 8.08 25.46
CA GLN A 258 -12.84 7.14 26.54
C GLN A 258 -14.02 6.19 26.80
N ARG A 259 -15.26 6.71 26.85
CA ARG A 259 -16.45 5.87 27.03
C ARG A 259 -16.65 4.88 25.88
N GLU A 260 -16.36 5.30 24.65
CA GLU A 260 -16.46 4.43 23.47
C GLU A 260 -15.39 3.33 23.49
N LEU A 261 -14.18 3.63 23.98
CA LEU A 261 -13.11 2.65 24.22
C LEU A 261 -13.50 1.67 25.33
N ASP A 262 -14.03 2.17 26.45
CA ASP A 262 -14.49 1.35 27.57
C ASP A 262 -15.65 0.41 27.16
N ALA A 263 -16.45 0.83 26.18
CA ALA A 263 -17.52 0.02 25.58
C ALA A 263 -17.03 -0.95 24.49
N GLY A 264 -15.73 -0.97 24.17
CA GLY A 264 -15.16 -1.86 23.15
C GLY A 264 -15.46 -1.45 21.69
N GLY A 265 -15.86 -0.21 21.45
CA GLY A 265 -16.19 0.28 20.10
C GLY A 265 -14.96 0.50 19.21
N TRP A 266 -13.78 0.67 19.81
CA TRP A 266 -12.54 1.00 19.12
C TRP A 266 -11.37 0.19 19.64
N LEU A 267 -10.50 -0.22 18.73
CA LEU A 267 -9.17 -0.72 19.05
C LEU A 267 -8.13 0.38 18.76
N MET A 268 -7.37 0.77 19.78
CA MET A 268 -6.30 1.77 19.63
C MET A 268 -5.00 1.12 19.19
N VAL A 269 -4.42 1.63 18.11
CA VAL A 269 -3.25 1.04 17.46
C VAL A 269 -2.21 2.10 17.12
N GLU A 270 -0.98 1.85 17.56
CA GLU A 270 0.21 2.52 17.05
C GLU A 270 0.68 1.78 15.80
N ALA A 271 0.54 2.44 14.66
CA ALA A 271 1.09 1.98 13.41
C ALA A 271 1.79 3.13 12.72
N PRO A 272 2.61 2.86 11.70
CA PRO A 272 3.33 3.94 11.05
C PRO A 272 2.39 4.80 10.21
N LEU A 273 2.53 6.12 10.33
CA LEU A 273 1.59 7.05 9.70
C LEU A 273 1.73 7.10 8.17
N ALA A 274 2.82 6.55 7.61
CA ALA A 274 2.97 6.35 6.17
C ALA A 274 1.79 5.54 5.56
N LEU A 275 1.13 4.66 6.34
CA LEU A 275 -0.05 3.91 5.92
C LEU A 275 -1.22 4.80 5.45
N VAL A 276 -1.26 6.06 5.88
CA VAL A 276 -2.29 7.04 5.50
C VAL A 276 -1.98 7.69 4.14
N LEU A 277 -0.69 7.81 3.84
CA LEU A 277 -0.20 8.43 2.61
C LEU A 277 -0.08 7.40 1.49
N ASN A 278 0.24 6.16 1.85
CA ASN A 278 0.38 5.05 0.94
C ASN A 278 -0.11 3.75 1.60
N PRO A 279 -1.42 3.47 1.57
CA PRO A 279 -1.96 2.24 2.14
C PRO A 279 -1.49 1.03 1.33
N PRO A 280 -0.96 -0.03 1.97
CA PRO A 280 -0.41 -1.21 1.29
C PRO A 280 -1.48 -2.11 0.68
N ALA A 281 -2.74 -1.94 1.06
CA ALA A 281 -3.86 -2.74 0.59
C ALA A 281 -5.07 -1.86 0.29
N LYS A 282 -5.95 -2.34 -0.61
CA LYS A 282 -7.22 -1.70 -0.95
C LYS A 282 -8.13 -1.50 0.29
N ASN A 283 -7.97 -2.31 1.33
CA ASN A 283 -8.70 -2.18 2.58
C ASN A 283 -7.73 -2.11 3.78
N LEU A 284 -7.46 -0.89 4.25
CA LEU A 284 -6.58 -0.64 5.38
C LEU A 284 -7.08 -1.28 6.69
N TRP A 285 -8.40 -1.34 6.91
CA TRP A 285 -8.99 -1.96 8.10
C TRP A 285 -8.66 -3.45 8.17
N VAL A 286 -8.83 -4.17 7.06
CA VAL A 286 -8.48 -5.59 6.96
C VAL A 286 -6.98 -5.78 7.18
N HIS A 287 -6.15 -4.98 6.51
CA HIS A 287 -4.70 -5.07 6.63
C HIS A 287 -4.23 -4.89 8.07
N MET A 288 -4.66 -3.83 8.75
CA MET A 288 -4.22 -3.57 10.13
C MET A 288 -4.66 -4.66 11.10
N LEU A 289 -5.87 -5.21 10.95
CA LEU A 289 -6.33 -6.33 11.78
C LEU A 289 -5.56 -7.64 11.51
N GLN A 290 -5.17 -7.90 10.26
CA GLN A 290 -4.34 -9.06 9.90
C GLN A 290 -2.94 -8.94 10.49
N GLU A 291 -2.33 -7.76 10.40
CA GLU A 291 -1.00 -7.49 10.96
C GLU A 291 -0.97 -7.58 12.50
N LEU A 292 -2.08 -7.28 13.18
CA LEU A 292 -2.21 -7.47 14.62
C LEU A 292 -2.26 -8.96 15.03
N GLY A 293 -2.67 -9.86 14.14
CA GLY A 293 -2.68 -11.29 14.36
C GLY A 293 -3.79 -11.80 15.28
N ASP A 294 -3.72 -13.09 15.60
CA ASP A 294 -4.59 -13.81 16.54
C ASP A 294 -6.10 -13.61 16.29
N GLU A 295 -6.84 -13.22 17.31
CA GLU A 295 -8.28 -12.96 17.26
C GLU A 295 -8.64 -11.76 16.38
N HIS A 296 -7.76 -10.76 16.27
CA HIS A 296 -7.96 -9.58 15.41
C HIS A 296 -7.95 -9.98 13.93
N ALA A 297 -7.06 -10.89 13.54
CA ALA A 297 -7.01 -11.42 12.18
C ALA A 297 -8.29 -12.22 11.81
N ALA A 298 -8.95 -12.84 12.79
CA ALA A 298 -10.25 -13.46 12.58
C ALA A 298 -11.37 -12.43 12.36
N MET A 299 -11.35 -11.31 13.12
CA MET A 299 -12.29 -10.20 12.95
C MET A 299 -12.23 -9.58 11.55
N SER A 300 -11.06 -9.57 10.92
CA SER A 300 -10.86 -9.02 9.57
C SER A 300 -11.70 -9.70 8.47
N ARG A 301 -12.27 -10.88 8.77
CA ARG A 301 -13.08 -11.68 7.84
C ARG A 301 -14.57 -11.35 7.91
N ILE A 302 -14.99 -10.55 8.88
CA ILE A 302 -16.39 -10.15 9.04
C ILE A 302 -16.76 -9.21 7.88
N PRO A 303 -17.83 -9.50 7.11
CA PRO A 303 -18.23 -8.67 5.98
C PRO A 303 -18.74 -7.28 6.44
N LYS A 304 -18.87 -6.35 5.48
CA LYS A 304 -19.63 -5.12 5.72
C LYS A 304 -21.13 -5.43 5.77
N SER A 305 -21.86 -4.61 6.53
CA SER A 305 -23.31 -4.56 6.57
C SER A 305 -23.94 -5.90 6.92
N VAL A 306 -23.37 -6.57 7.92
CA VAL A 306 -23.93 -7.82 8.42
C VAL A 306 -25.15 -7.50 9.26
N ASP A 307 -26.31 -7.97 8.79
CA ASP A 307 -27.53 -7.99 9.58
C ASP A 307 -27.44 -9.16 10.57
N PHE A 308 -27.08 -8.85 11.81
CA PHE A 308 -27.04 -9.82 12.91
C PHE A 308 -28.35 -9.84 13.70
N TYR A 309 -29.48 -9.46 13.09
CA TYR A 309 -30.79 -9.69 13.70
C TYR A 309 -30.93 -11.18 14.03
N VAL A 310 -30.78 -11.49 15.31
CA VAL A 310 -31.24 -12.77 15.86
C VAL A 310 -32.74 -12.56 16.04
N PRO A 311 -33.60 -13.14 15.18
CA PRO A 311 -35.02 -13.08 15.43
C PRO A 311 -35.25 -13.55 16.86
N PRO A 312 -36.07 -12.84 17.66
CA PRO A 312 -36.47 -13.36 18.95
C PRO A 312 -36.99 -14.77 18.67
N GLU A 313 -36.44 -15.75 19.39
CA GLU A 313 -36.89 -17.13 19.30
C GLU A 313 -38.42 -17.09 19.24
N VAL A 314 -39.01 -17.73 18.24
CA VAL A 314 -40.46 -17.87 18.22
C VAL A 314 -40.77 -18.69 19.48
N GLU A 315 -41.15 -18.00 20.56
CA GLU A 315 -41.75 -18.58 21.75
C GLU A 315 -43.11 -19.14 21.33
N THR A 316 -43.10 -20.24 20.57
CA THR A 316 -44.26 -21.08 20.33
C THR A 316 -43.83 -22.52 20.47
N ILE A 317 -44.04 -23.02 21.69
CA ILE A 317 -44.79 -24.25 22.04
C ILE A 317 -44.95 -25.26 20.91
#